data_AF-A0A1C5V0A4-F1
#
_entry.id   AF-A0A1C5V0A4-F1
#
_cell.length_a   1.000
_cell.length_b   1.000
_cell.length_c   1.000
_cell.angle_alpha   90.00
_cell.angle_beta   90.00
_cell.angle_gamma   90.00
#
_symmetry.space_group_name_H-M   'P 1'
#
loop_
_entity.id
_entity.type
_entity.pdbx_description
1 polymer ?
#
loop_
_entity_poly.entity_id
_entity_poly.type
_entity_poly.pdbx_seq_one_letter_code
_entity_poly.pdbx_strand_id
1 'polypeptide(L)'
;MLKKEKIDRINHLAKKSKGEEGLTEEEKKEQEQLRKEYIEKFREHFKGHLSRVKFVEDLSEEELAKIQKENAQIQKEREKNGQN
;
A
#
# COMPACT_ATOMS: atom_id res chain seq x y z
N MET A 1 -4.27 1.82 -7.26
CA MET A 1 -3.92 2.93 -6.35
C MET A 1 -4.61 4.18 -6.85
N LEU A 2 -4.99 5.10 -5.95
CA LEU A 2 -5.64 6.36 -6.34
C LEU A 2 -4.64 7.28 -7.06
N LYS A 3 -5.12 8.20 -7.92
CA LYS A 3 -4.27 9.21 -8.58
C LYS A 3 -3.55 10.08 -7.53
N LYS A 4 -2.31 10.48 -7.84
CA LYS A 4 -1.47 11.31 -6.96
C LYS A 4 -2.17 12.60 -6.53
N GLU A 5 -2.82 13.29 -7.47
CA GLU A 5 -3.57 14.53 -7.21
C GLU A 5 -4.63 14.39 -6.10
N LYS A 6 -5.37 13.27 -6.10
CA LYS A 6 -6.40 13.00 -5.07
C LYS A 6 -5.76 12.69 -3.72
N ILE A 7 -4.61 12.00 -3.71
CA ILE A 7 -3.85 11.74 -2.48
C ILE A 7 -3.33 13.05 -1.89
N ASP A 8 -2.80 13.94 -2.74
CA ASP A 8 -2.33 15.27 -2.33
C ASP A 8 -3.49 16.10 -1.76
N ARG A 9 -4.68 16.02 -2.37
CA ARG A 9 -5.90 16.65 -1.83
C ARG A 9 -6.30 16.08 -0.47
N ILE A 10 -6.28 14.75 -0.29
CA ILE A 10 -6.53 14.12 1.01
C ILE A 10 -5.56 14.64 2.07
N ASN A 11 -4.27 14.75 1.73
CA ASN A 11 -3.24 15.26 2.63
C ASN A 11 -3.47 16.74 2.98
N HIS A 12 -3.84 17.55 2.00
CA HIS A 12 -4.19 18.96 2.20
C HIS A 12 -5.37 19.11 3.17
N LEU A 13 -6.47 18.38 2.93
CA LEU A 13 -7.64 18.38 3.82
C LEU A 13 -7.28 17.83 5.22
N ALA A 14 -6.44 16.81 5.31
CA ALA A 14 -5.97 16.27 6.59
C ALA A 14 -5.11 17.28 7.36
N LYS A 15 -4.28 18.07 6.68
CA LYS A 15 -3.48 19.13 7.30
C LYS A 15 -4.39 20.27 7.78
N LYS A 16 -5.35 20.69 6.95
CA LYS A 16 -6.32 21.74 7.30
C LYS A 16 -7.19 21.34 8.49
N SER A 17 -7.65 20.09 8.54
CA SER A 17 -8.39 19.53 9.68
C SER A 17 -7.66 19.59 11.01
N LYS A 18 -6.31 19.62 11.00
CA LYS A 18 -5.48 19.70 12.20
C LYS A 18 -5.11 21.15 12.56
N GLY A 19 -5.43 22.12 11.70
CA GLY A 19 -5.20 23.54 11.95
C GLY A 19 -6.34 24.20 12.73
N GLU A 20 -6.14 25.45 13.15
CA GLU A 20 -7.08 26.21 13.99
C GLU A 20 -8.44 26.46 13.32
N GLU A 21 -8.48 26.65 11.99
CA GLU A 21 -9.73 26.85 11.23
C GLU A 21 -10.57 25.57 11.07
N GLY A 22 -9.95 24.39 11.19
CA GLY A 22 -10.61 23.12 10.94
C GLY A 22 -11.12 22.95 9.49
N LEU A 23 -12.05 22.01 9.30
CA LEU A 23 -12.70 21.79 8.00
C LEU A 23 -14.11 22.35 8.01
N THR A 24 -14.51 22.96 6.90
CA THR A 24 -15.92 23.27 6.65
C THR A 24 -16.73 21.99 6.41
N GLU A 25 -18.05 22.06 6.53
CA GLU A 25 -18.92 20.89 6.28
C GLU A 25 -18.80 20.34 4.85
N GLU A 26 -18.54 21.21 3.87
CA GLU A 26 -18.31 20.81 2.48
C GLU A 26 -16.98 20.06 2.33
N GLU A 27 -15.92 20.57 2.97
CA GLU A 27 -14.61 19.94 2.95
C GLU A 27 -14.58 18.61 3.72
N LYS A 28 -15.38 18.48 4.79
CA LYS A 28 -15.56 17.20 5.49
C LYS A 28 -16.18 16.15 4.57
N LYS A 29 -17.24 16.52 3.84
CA LYS A 29 -17.88 15.64 2.85
C LYS A 29 -16.92 15.26 1.73
N GLU A 30 -16.14 16.22 1.22
CA GLU A 30 -15.10 15.95 0.21
C GLU A 30 -14.04 14.98 0.75
N GLN A 31 -13.54 15.22 1.96
CA GLN A 31 -12.54 14.37 2.60
C GLN A 31 -13.06 12.94 2.80
N GLU A 32 -14.30 12.78 3.23
CA GLU A 32 -14.93 11.48 3.44
C GLU A 32 -15.05 10.70 2.12
N GLN A 33 -15.53 11.35 1.06
CA GLN A 33 -15.62 10.75 -0.28
C GLN A 33 -14.26 10.30 -0.80
N LEU A 34 -13.25 11.18 -0.72
CA LEU A 34 -11.90 10.87 -1.17
C LEU A 34 -11.26 9.74 -0.36
N ARG A 35 -11.47 9.71 0.96
CA ARG A 35 -10.99 8.62 1.83
C ARG A 35 -11.67 7.30 1.52
N LYS A 36 -12.97 7.30 1.25
CA LYS A 36 -13.70 6.10 0.86
C LYS A 36 -13.15 5.52 -0.45
N GLU A 37 -12.98 6.36 -1.47
CA GLU A 37 -12.41 5.94 -2.76
C GLU A 37 -10.97 5.41 -2.60
N TYR A 38 -10.15 6.07 -1.78
CA TYR A 38 -8.80 5.61 -1.46
C TYR A 38 -8.82 4.22 -0.81
N ILE A 39 -9.65 4.00 0.21
CA ILE A 39 -9.74 2.73 0.94
C ILE A 39 -10.23 1.61 0.03
N GLU A 40 -11.22 1.87 -0.83
CA GLU A 40 -11.70 0.88 -1.80
C GLU A 40 -10.58 0.44 -2.74
N LYS A 41 -9.86 1.40 -3.32
CA LYS A 41 -8.72 1.10 -4.21
C LYS A 41 -7.55 0.45 -3.47
N PHE A 42 -7.31 0.83 -2.22
CA PHE A 42 -6.31 0.20 -1.38
C PHE A 42 -6.68 -1.26 -1.08
N ARG A 43 -7.92 -1.54 -0.68
CA ARG A 43 -8.42 -2.90 -0.40
C ARG A 43 -8.33 -3.80 -1.63
N GLU A 44 -8.68 -3.28 -2.81
CA GLU A 44 -8.54 -4.00 -4.08
C GLU A 44 -7.09 -4.48 -4.31
N HIS A 45 -6.12 -3.57 -4.17
CA HIS A 45 -4.70 -3.91 -4.29
C HIS A 45 -4.21 -4.81 -3.15
N PHE A 46 -4.68 -4.60 -1.92
CA PHE A 46 -4.23 -5.34 -0.75
C PHE A 46 -4.71 -6.78 -0.78
N LYS A 47 -5.91 -7.07 -1.30
CA LYS A 47 -6.39 -8.44 -1.54
C LYS A 47 -5.43 -9.24 -2.44
N GLY A 48 -4.88 -8.62 -3.48
CA GLY A 48 -3.89 -9.27 -4.35
C GLY A 48 -2.53 -9.51 -3.68
N HIS A 49 -2.20 -8.74 -2.63
CA HIS A 49 -1.03 -9.02 -1.80
C HIS A 49 -1.33 -10.17 -0.84
N LEU A 50 -2.50 -10.17 -0.18
CA LEU A 50 -2.92 -11.23 0.73
C LEU A 50 -2.99 -12.59 0.04
N SER A 51 -3.41 -12.67 -1.22
CA SER A 51 -3.44 -13.94 -1.97
C SER A 51 -2.04 -14.55 -2.21
N ARG A 52 -0.98 -13.77 -2.02
CA ARG A 52 0.41 -14.23 -2.10
C ARG A 52 0.98 -14.60 -0.72
N VAL A 53 0.32 -14.18 0.36
CA VAL A 53 0.70 -14.59 1.71
C VAL A 53 0.27 -16.04 1.88
N LYS A 54 1.22 -16.89 2.28
CA LYS A 54 1.01 -18.30 2.58
C LYS A 54 1.54 -18.59 3.98
N PHE A 55 0.87 -19.47 4.72
CA PHE A 55 1.41 -19.99 5.97
C PHE A 55 2.54 -20.97 5.64
N VAL A 56 3.66 -20.83 6.35
CA VAL A 56 4.86 -21.66 6.10
C VAL A 56 4.58 -23.14 6.42
N GLU A 57 3.71 -23.39 7.41
CA GLU A 57 3.30 -24.73 7.85
C GLU A 57 2.47 -25.47 6.79
N ASP A 58 1.80 -24.75 5.89
CA ASP A 58 0.96 -25.32 4.82
C ASP A 58 1.74 -25.63 3.54
N LEU A 59 3.06 -25.35 3.50
CA LEU A 59 3.89 -25.49 2.30
C LEU A 59 4.62 -26.82 2.27
N SER A 60 4.71 -27.42 1.07
CA SER A 60 5.59 -28.56 0.84
C SER A 60 7.08 -28.19 0.86
N GLU A 61 7.95 -29.17 1.12
CA GLU A 61 9.41 -28.97 1.09
C GLU A 61 9.89 -28.42 -0.27
N GLU A 62 9.30 -28.88 -1.39
CA GLU A 62 9.61 -28.36 -2.72
C GLU A 62 9.22 -26.89 -2.89
N GLU A 63 8.05 -26.48 -2.40
CA GLU A 63 7.59 -25.09 -2.48
C GLU A 63 8.46 -24.17 -1.62
N LEU A 64 8.83 -24.60 -0.41
CA LEU A 64 9.74 -23.87 0.47
C LEU A 64 11.12 -23.69 -0.18
N ALA A 65 11.68 -24.74 -0.76
CA ALA A 65 12.97 -24.68 -1.44
C ALA A 65 12.95 -23.72 -2.65
N LYS A 66 11.84 -23.65 -3.38
CA LYS A 66 11.67 -22.68 -4.50
C LYS A 66 11.65 -21.25 -3.98
N ILE A 67 10.83 -20.96 -2.96
CA ILE A 67 10.72 -19.61 -2.36
C ILE A 67 12.06 -19.14 -1.80
N GLN A 68 12.80 -20.01 -1.11
CA GLN A 68 14.13 -19.68 -0.57
C GLN A 68 15.14 -19.37 -1.69
N LYS A 69 15.15 -20.14 -2.78
CA LYS A 69 16.02 -19.87 -3.94
C LYS A 69 15.69 -18.54 -4.60
N GLU A 70 14.39 -18.26 -4.81
CA GLU A 70 13.92 -17.00 -5.38
C GLU A 70 14.33 -15.80 -4.52
N ASN A 71 14.11 -15.88 -3.20
CA ASN A 71 14.52 -14.84 -2.26
C ASN A 71 16.05 -14.61 -2.27
N ALA A 72 16.85 -15.68 -2.31
CA ALA A 72 18.30 -15.57 -2.39
C ALA A 72 18.77 -14.92 -3.71
N GLN A 73 18.06 -15.15 -4.81
CA GLN A 73 18.35 -14.52 -6.09
C GLN A 73 18.00 -13.03 -6.08
N ILE A 74 16.83 -12.66 -5.53
CA ILE A 74 16.43 -11.25 -5.34
C ILE A 74 17.44 -10.51 -4.48
N GLN A 75 17.94 -11.13 -3.40
CA GLN A 75 18.96 -10.54 -2.53
C GLN A 75 20.25 -10.25 -3.31
N LYS A 76 20.74 -11.22 -4.10
CA LYS A 76 21.93 -11.05 -4.94
C LYS A 76 21.75 -9.98 -6.02
N GLU A 77 20.56 -9.87 -6.61
CA GLU A 77 20.25 -8.83 -7.60
C GLU A 77 20.20 -7.44 -6.96
N ARG A 78 19.63 -7.31 -5.75
CA ARG A 78 19.65 -6.06 -4.97
C ARG A 78 21.06 -5.64 -4.59
N GLU A 79 21.91 -6.58 -4.20
CA GLU A 79 23.32 -6.33 -3.88
C GLU A 79 24.12 -5.88 -5.12
N LYS A 80 23.83 -6.45 -6.30
CA LYS A 80 24.44 -6.04 -7.57
C LYS A 80 23.94 -4.67 -8.06
N ASN A 81 22.66 -4.36 -7.85
CA ASN A 81 22.04 -3.12 -8.30
C ASN A 81 22.21 -1.95 -7.30
N GLY A 82 22.58 -2.23 -6.05
CA GLY A 82 22.85 -1.25 -4.99
C GLY A 82 24.29 -0.73 -4.94
N GLN A 83 25.12 -1.02 -5.95
CA GLN A 83 26.50 -0.52 -6.09
C GLN A 83 26.63 0.67 -7.06
N ASN A 84 25.56 1.43 -7.33
CA ASN A 84 25.64 2.73 -8.01
C ASN A 84 24.78 3.79 -7.34
#